data_AF-A0A662HRV7-F1
#
_entry.id   AF-A0A662HRV7-F1
#
_cell.length_a   1.000
_cell.length_b   1.000
_cell.length_c   1.000
_cell.angle_alpha   90.00
_cell.angle_beta   90.00
_cell.angle_gamma   90.00
#
_symmetry.space_group_name_H-M   'P 1'
#
loop_
_entity.id
_entity.type
_entity.pdbx_description
1 polymer ?
#
loop_
_entity_poly.entity_id
_entity_poly.type
_entity_poly.pdbx_seq_one_letter_code
_entity_poly.pdbx_strand_id
1 'polypeptide(L)'
;EDLVKAAYSIPRLGCKESIISVKYVKYGYAKRLDVEEAETSYSFWYDLVREFKGNVYLQQVIDYRKTPISRYARVPLRLHAYPYDSFSKTPVKVTAKIDSSRSAFYDVEGEVIIVEL
;
A
#
# COMPACT_ATOMS: atom_id res chain seq x y z
N GLU A 1 -21.34 8.11 -6.46
CA GLU A 1 -20.81 8.69 -7.72
C GLU A 1 -19.75 9.77 -7.49
N ASP A 2 -19.92 10.65 -6.50
CA ASP A 2 -19.00 11.77 -6.28
C ASP A 2 -17.56 11.35 -5.98
N LEU A 3 -17.35 10.27 -5.22
CA LEU A 3 -16.01 9.73 -4.94
C LEU A 3 -15.28 9.28 -6.22
N VAL A 4 -16.01 8.67 -7.15
CA VAL A 4 -15.43 8.20 -8.43
C VAL A 4 -15.07 9.41 -9.30
N LYS A 5 -15.96 10.41 -9.40
CA LYS A 5 -15.70 11.67 -10.12
C LYS A 5 -14.51 12.43 -9.52
N ALA A 6 -14.43 12.51 -8.20
CA ALA A 6 -13.32 13.12 -7.49
C ALA A 6 -11.99 12.40 -7.77
N ALA A 7 -11.99 11.07 -7.77
CA ALA A 7 -10.81 10.27 -8.11
C ALA A 7 -10.33 10.50 -9.55
N TYR A 8 -11.24 10.57 -10.54
CA TYR A 8 -10.88 10.92 -11.93
C TYR A 8 -10.33 12.34 -12.08
N SER A 9 -10.71 13.24 -11.16
CA SER A 9 -10.32 14.65 -11.21
C SER A 9 -8.96 14.94 -10.59
N ILE A 10 -8.21 13.93 -10.15
CA ILE A 10 -6.86 14.09 -9.57
C ILE A 10 -5.86 14.43 -10.70
N PRO A 11 -5.29 15.66 -10.73
CA PRO A 11 -4.42 16.08 -11.84
C PRO A 11 -2.93 15.87 -11.56
N ARG A 12 -2.57 15.54 -10.31
CA ARG A 12 -1.18 15.43 -9.85
C ARG A 12 -1.04 14.48 -8.66
N LEU A 13 0.15 13.91 -8.51
CA LEU A 13 0.53 13.13 -7.34
C LEU A 13 1.87 13.65 -6.80
N GLY A 14 1.89 14.23 -5.61
CA GLY A 14 3.11 14.79 -5.02
C GLY A 14 3.36 16.25 -5.43
N CYS A 15 4.52 16.54 -6.04
CA CYS A 15 4.94 17.91 -6.35
C CYS A 15 4.16 18.51 -7.53
N LYS A 16 4.35 19.82 -7.79
CA LYS A 16 3.59 20.56 -8.81
C LYS A 16 3.86 20.03 -10.23
N GLU A 17 5.05 19.49 -10.44
CA GLU A 17 5.57 19.00 -11.72
C GLU A 17 5.11 17.57 -12.03
N SER A 18 4.62 16.83 -11.03
CA SER A 18 4.15 15.44 -11.16
C SER A 18 2.71 15.38 -11.67
N ILE A 19 2.51 15.85 -12.90
CA ILE A 19 1.22 15.82 -13.60
C ILE A 19 0.87 14.38 -13.99
N ILE A 20 -0.35 13.95 -13.65
CA ILE A 20 -0.87 12.61 -13.98
C ILE A 20 -2.26 12.71 -14.60
N SER A 21 -2.67 11.63 -15.29
CA SER A 21 -4.05 11.46 -15.74
C SER A 21 -4.57 10.10 -15.30
N VAL A 22 -5.68 10.11 -14.57
CA VAL A 22 -6.31 8.89 -14.07
C VAL A 22 -7.04 8.19 -15.21
N LYS A 23 -6.52 7.04 -15.64
CA LYS A 23 -7.08 6.26 -16.76
C LYS A 23 -8.35 5.50 -16.38
N TYR A 24 -8.40 4.96 -15.17
CA TYR A 24 -9.47 4.07 -14.73
C TYR A 24 -9.66 4.14 -13.21
N VAL A 25 -10.91 4.16 -12.77
CA VAL A 25 -11.30 4.08 -11.36
C VAL A 25 -12.38 3.02 -11.22
N LYS A 26 -12.19 2.12 -10.26
CA LYS A 26 -13.22 1.16 -9.84
C LYS A 26 -13.50 1.35 -8.36
N TYR A 27 -14.77 1.39 -8.02
CA TYR A 27 -15.21 1.35 -6.63
C TYR A 27 -15.48 -0.11 -6.24
N GLY A 28 -15.07 -0.50 -5.05
CA GLY A 28 -15.27 -1.84 -4.49
C GLY A 28 -15.39 -1.77 -2.97
N TYR A 29 -16.11 -2.74 -2.39
CA TYR A 29 -16.20 -2.88 -0.94
C TYR A 29 -15.10 -3.80 -0.43
N ALA A 30 -14.36 -3.34 0.57
CA ALA A 30 -13.34 -4.13 1.22
C ALA A 30 -13.99 -5.22 2.09
N LYS A 31 -13.70 -6.48 1.78
CA LYS A 31 -14.12 -7.64 2.58
C LYS A 31 -12.93 -8.16 3.36
N ARG A 32 -13.07 -8.24 4.69
CA ARG A 32 -12.03 -8.83 5.53
C ARG A 32 -11.88 -10.31 5.17
N LEU A 33 -10.63 -10.75 5.03
CA LEU A 33 -10.29 -12.15 4.86
C LEU A 33 -9.77 -12.72 6.18
N ASP A 34 -10.38 -13.80 6.66
CA ASP A 34 -9.96 -14.50 7.88
C ASP A 34 -8.90 -15.56 7.56
N VAL A 35 -7.78 -15.10 7.01
CA VAL A 35 -6.62 -15.92 6.66
C VAL A 35 -5.35 -15.29 7.22
N GLU A 36 -4.36 -16.12 7.55
CA GLU A 36 -3.05 -15.65 8.02
C GLU A 36 -2.05 -15.42 6.88
N GLU A 37 -2.27 -16.03 5.71
CA GLU A 37 -1.38 -15.97 4.56
C GLU A 37 -2.18 -15.66 3.29
N ALA A 38 -1.72 -14.69 2.48
CA ALA A 38 -2.32 -14.36 1.20
C ALA A 38 -1.29 -13.75 0.24
N GLU A 39 -1.59 -13.79 -1.06
CA GLU A 39 -0.79 -13.13 -2.09
C GLU A 39 -1.24 -11.69 -2.30
N THR A 40 -0.28 -10.77 -2.41
CA THR A 40 -0.54 -9.36 -2.71
C THR A 40 0.53 -8.78 -3.62
N SER A 41 0.15 -7.85 -4.49
CA SER A 41 1.05 -6.99 -5.26
C SER A 41 1.15 -5.57 -4.67
N TYR A 42 0.42 -5.31 -3.58
CA TYR A 42 0.34 -3.99 -2.97
C TYR A 42 1.39 -3.84 -1.88
N SER A 43 1.83 -2.60 -1.73
CA SER A 43 2.80 -2.23 -0.71
C SER A 43 2.20 -2.29 0.69
N PHE A 44 3.00 -2.68 1.68
CA PHE A 44 2.57 -2.84 3.06
C PHE A 44 3.67 -2.42 4.05
N TRP A 45 3.27 -2.16 5.29
CA TRP A 45 4.23 -1.93 6.37
C TRP A 45 4.92 -3.23 6.75
N TYR A 46 6.26 -3.21 6.73
CA TYR A 46 7.07 -4.41 6.94
C TYR A 46 6.80 -5.06 8.31
N ASP A 47 6.57 -4.26 9.35
CA ASP A 47 6.34 -4.73 10.71
C ASP A 47 4.93 -5.30 10.97
N LEU A 48 4.05 -5.33 9.96
CA LEU A 48 2.73 -5.97 10.03
C LEU A 48 2.75 -7.42 9.53
N VAL A 49 3.87 -7.86 8.98
CA VAL A 49 4.06 -9.17 8.34
C VAL A 49 5.14 -9.93 9.11
N ARG A 50 4.86 -11.19 9.44
CA ARG A 50 5.81 -12.09 10.13
C ARG A 50 6.82 -12.69 9.15
N GLU A 51 6.35 -13.04 7.96
CA GLU A 51 7.15 -13.66 6.90
C GLU A 51 6.54 -13.28 5.55
N PHE A 52 7.36 -13.12 4.51
CA PHE A 52 6.87 -13.06 3.13
C PHE A 52 7.81 -13.83 2.19
N LYS A 53 7.26 -14.28 1.06
CA LYS A 53 7.96 -14.96 -0.02
C LYS A 53 7.83 -14.15 -1.30
N GLY A 54 8.96 -13.92 -1.95
CA GLY A 54 9.07 -13.13 -3.17
C GLY A 54 9.90 -11.86 -2.98
N ASN A 55 10.09 -11.12 -4.07
CA ASN A 55 10.96 -9.94 -4.09
C ASN A 55 10.18 -8.69 -3.66
N VAL A 56 10.72 -7.96 -2.70
CA VAL A 56 10.24 -6.64 -2.31
C VAL A 56 11.39 -5.65 -2.28
N TYR A 57 11.10 -4.41 -2.66
CA TYR A 57 11.96 -3.27 -2.40
C TYR A 57 11.59 -2.69 -1.04
N LEU A 58 12.57 -2.55 -0.14
CA LEU A 58 12.36 -2.01 1.20
C LEU A 58 12.84 -0.56 1.25
N GLN A 59 12.02 0.32 1.82
CA GLN A 59 12.37 1.73 1.98
C GLN A 59 11.94 2.24 3.35
N GLN A 60 12.81 3.03 3.98
CA GLN A 60 12.47 3.76 5.19
C GLN A 60 11.70 5.04 4.81
N VAL A 61 10.46 5.16 5.30
CA VAL A 61 9.56 6.27 4.99
C VAL A 61 8.93 6.86 6.25
N ILE A 62 8.45 8.10 6.18
CA ILE A 62 7.70 8.73 7.27
C ILE A 62 6.26 8.22 7.24
N ASP A 63 5.75 7.75 8.38
CA ASP A 63 4.33 7.43 8.55
C ASP A 63 3.53 8.71 8.86
N TYR A 64 2.93 9.30 7.81
CA TYR A 64 2.13 10.53 7.93
C TYR A 64 0.80 10.35 8.68
N ARG A 65 0.39 9.12 9.02
CA ARG A 65 -0.74 8.90 9.93
C ARG A 65 -0.36 9.23 11.38
N LYS A 66 0.94 9.16 11.70
CA LYS A 66 1.49 9.41 13.05
C LYS A 66 2.31 10.70 13.11
N THR A 67 2.74 11.23 11.97
CA THR A 67 3.57 12.43 11.90
C THR A 67 2.88 13.55 11.13
N PRO A 68 2.76 14.77 11.69
CA PRO A 68 2.25 15.93 10.97
C PRO A 68 3.10 16.24 9.74
N ILE A 69 2.44 16.63 8.64
CA ILE A 69 3.09 17.00 7.38
C ILE A 69 4.08 18.17 7.57
N SER A 70 3.95 19.00 8.60
CA SER A 70 4.89 20.11 8.86
C SER A 70 6.23 19.70 9.48
N ARG A 71 6.39 18.45 9.94
CA ARG A 71 7.57 18.00 10.67
C ARG A 71 8.28 16.88 9.92
N TYR A 72 9.46 17.21 9.36
CA TYR A 72 10.29 16.26 8.62
C TYR A 72 11.64 15.99 9.30
N ALA A 73 12.11 16.89 10.15
CA ALA A 73 13.38 16.72 10.84
C ALA A 73 13.24 15.77 12.04
N ARG A 74 14.16 14.79 12.14
CA ARG A 74 14.29 13.84 13.26
C ARG A 74 13.03 13.02 13.53
N VAL A 75 12.26 12.74 12.48
CA VAL A 75 11.06 11.91 12.56
C VAL A 75 11.46 10.44 12.51
N PRO A 76 10.85 9.56 13.33
CA PRO A 76 11.08 8.13 13.22
C PRO A 76 10.63 7.62 11.85
N LEU A 77 11.54 6.94 11.15
CA LEU A 77 11.21 6.28 9.89
C LEU A 77 10.66 4.88 10.17
N ARG A 78 9.68 4.47 9.38
CA ARG A 78 9.09 3.14 9.39
C ARG A 78 9.42 2.43 8.07
N LEU A 79 9.71 1.14 8.14
CA LEU A 79 10.08 0.36 6.97
C LEU A 79 8.83 -0.03 6.19
N HIS A 80 8.80 0.32 4.92
CA HIS A 80 7.72 -0.02 3.99
C HIS A 80 8.24 -0.98 2.92
N ALA A 81 7.45 -2.00 2.63
CA ALA A 81 7.75 -3.00 1.62
C ALA A 81 6.94 -2.72 0.36
N TYR A 82 7.63 -2.73 -0.79
CA TYR A 82 7.05 -2.52 -2.11
C TYR A 82 7.28 -3.78 -2.95
N PRO A 83 6.24 -4.58 -3.24
CA PRO A 83 6.31 -5.70 -4.18
C PRO A 83 6.59 -5.20 -5.61
N TYR A 84 7.86 -4.99 -5.92
CA TYR A 84 8.30 -4.33 -7.14
C TYR A 84 9.62 -4.94 -7.62
N ASP A 85 9.66 -5.27 -8.91
CA ASP A 85 10.88 -5.70 -9.58
C ASP A 85 11.57 -4.49 -10.23
N SER A 86 12.78 -4.17 -9.74
CA SER A 86 13.56 -3.04 -10.23
C SER A 86 14.07 -3.19 -11.66
N PHE A 87 14.18 -4.42 -12.16
CA PHE A 87 14.67 -4.70 -13.51
C PHE A 87 13.56 -4.54 -14.55
N SER A 88 12.44 -5.25 -14.36
CA SER A 88 11.28 -5.16 -15.25
C SER A 88 10.46 -3.88 -15.04
N LYS A 89 10.67 -3.20 -13.91
CA LYS A 89 9.92 -2.00 -13.48
C LYS A 89 8.42 -2.25 -13.33
N THR A 90 8.03 -3.46 -12.94
CA THR A 90 6.63 -3.82 -12.73
C THR A 90 6.37 -4.30 -11.31
N PRO A 91 5.14 -4.11 -10.79
CA PRO A 91 4.71 -4.76 -9.56
C PRO A 91 4.83 -6.27 -9.68
N VAL A 92 5.19 -6.94 -8.59
CA VAL A 92 5.22 -8.41 -8.50
C VAL A 92 4.31 -8.88 -7.38
N LYS A 93 3.82 -10.12 -7.48
CA LYS A 93 3.07 -10.74 -6.38
C LYS A 93 4.05 -11.32 -5.36
N VAL A 94 3.73 -11.11 -4.09
CA VAL A 94 4.42 -11.73 -2.96
C VAL A 94 3.40 -12.41 -2.06
N THR A 95 3.77 -13.54 -1.49
CA THR A 95 2.98 -14.21 -0.46
C THR A 95 3.38 -13.63 0.88
N ALA A 96 2.45 -13.09 1.66
CA ALA A 96 2.72 -12.51 2.96
C ALA A 96 1.95 -13.27 4.05
N LYS A 97 2.59 -13.48 5.20
CA LYS A 97 1.98 -14.02 6.42
C LYS A 97 1.88 -12.93 7.47
N ILE A 98 0.68 -12.55 7.88
CA ILE A 98 0.44 -11.42 8.76
C ILE A 98 0.52 -11.77 10.25
N ASP A 99 0.62 -10.75 11.09
CA ASP A 99 0.31 -10.83 12.50
C ASP A 99 -1.13 -10.39 12.75
N SER A 100 -2.06 -11.34 12.88
CA SER A 100 -3.51 -11.09 13.02
C SER A 100 -3.90 -10.25 14.24
N SER A 101 -2.97 -10.02 15.19
CA SER A 101 -3.16 -9.12 16.32
C SER A 101 -3.00 -7.63 15.96
N ARG A 102 -2.32 -7.32 14.85
CA ARG A 102 -1.95 -5.96 14.43
C ARG A 102 -2.38 -5.62 13.01
N SER A 103 -2.70 -6.62 12.20
CA SER A 103 -3.08 -6.43 10.80
C SER A 103 -4.14 -7.43 10.35
N ALA A 104 -4.79 -7.12 9.23
CA ALA A 104 -5.75 -7.99 8.56
C ALA A 104 -5.64 -7.85 7.04
N PHE A 105 -5.99 -8.91 6.33
CA PHE A 105 -6.16 -8.88 4.88
C PHE A 105 -7.56 -8.38 4.52
N TYR A 106 -7.64 -7.59 3.46
CA TYR A 106 -8.90 -7.22 2.83
C TYR A 106 -8.86 -7.52 1.33
N ASP A 107 -9.90 -8.18 0.83
CA ASP A 107 -10.18 -8.33 -0.59
C ASP A 107 -10.99 -7.13 -1.08
N VAL A 108 -10.50 -6.50 -2.15
CA VAL A 108 -11.21 -5.47 -2.89
C VAL A 108 -11.29 -5.92 -4.34
N GLU A 109 -12.38 -6.58 -4.71
CA GLU A 109 -12.63 -7.04 -6.08
C GLU A 109 -11.54 -8.01 -6.61
N GLY A 110 -11.05 -8.91 -5.75
CA GLY A 110 -10.01 -9.88 -6.07
C GLY A 110 -8.57 -9.38 -5.86
N GLU A 111 -8.41 -8.12 -5.48
CA GLU A 111 -7.13 -7.53 -5.11
C GLU A 111 -6.99 -7.56 -3.58
N VAL A 112 -5.90 -8.15 -3.07
CA VAL A 112 -5.69 -8.30 -1.63
C VAL A 112 -4.75 -7.22 -1.12
N ILE A 113 -5.17 -6.50 -0.08
CA ILE A 113 -4.36 -5.49 0.62
C ILE A 113 -4.17 -5.84 2.10
N ILE A 114 -3.06 -5.37 2.69
CA ILE A 114 -2.75 -5.55 4.12
C ILE A 114 -3.04 -4.23 4.83
N VAL A 115 -3.87 -4.28 5.86
CA VAL A 115 -4.28 -3.10 6.62
C VAL A 115 -3.89 -3.26 8.10
N GLU A 116 -3.36 -2.20 8.70
CA GLU A 116 -3.08 -2.10 10.14
C GLU A 116 -4.40 -1.88 10.90
N LEU A 117 -4.59 -2.63 11.99
CA LEU A 117 -5.78 -2.55 12.88
C LEU A 117 -5.64 -1.44 13.93
#